data_AF-A0A2D7WWD7-F1
#
_entry.id   AF-A0A2D7WWD7-F1
#
_cell.length_a   1.000
_cell.length_b   1.000
_cell.length_c   1.000
_cell.angle_alpha   90.00
_cell.angle_beta   90.00
_cell.angle_gamma   90.00
#
_symmetry.space_group_name_H-M   'P 1'
#
loop_
_entity.id
_entity.type
_entity.pdbx_description
1 polymer ?
#
loop_
_entity_poly.entity_id
_entity_poly.type
_entity_poly.pdbx_seq_one_letter_code
_entity_poly.pdbx_strand_id
1 'polypeptide(L)'
;MTAASTAENAAASSEVLAAIDMGSNSFHMVVARLVHGEIRTLEKMGEKVQLGAGLDQYNRLTEDAQERALACLGRFAQRLKGMPPEAVQIVGTNALRVARNAHQFMARAEEALGYPVEIIAGREEARLIYLGVSHTLSDDIGRRLVIDIGGGSTEFIIGQRFEPQELESLHMGCVSFRNRYFPDGKITRRQMDKAVTHAEQELLNIRQHYRSVGWQSAVGSSGSIKAIASVLATLKITDGTITLAAMQELRKRLVDMGKTEKLGDLGVRSDRQSIFPAGFAILMGAFQSLGIKDMAFADGALREGLLYDIVGRIQHEDVRERTISALQERYHVDQEHGAAVEETAVAAWRQVADAWALNTPADEEVLRWACRLHEIGLTISHSQYHKHGAYLLRYSDLPGFTQQFQRDLATLVRGHRRKFASAIFEGLDPEDIARLRYLCVLVRLAVLIQHPRNMEPPPAFTLTAHKDKLVLEFPSGWLDDRPLTLADLENERDYLAKQDFVLELNGG
;
A
#
# COMPACT_ATOMS: atom_id res chain seq x y z
N MET A 1 15.94 36.99 -38.01
CA MET A 1 14.51 36.88 -38.37
C MET A 1 14.30 35.45 -38.82
N THR A 2 13.59 34.57 -38.14
CA THR A 2 12.55 34.73 -37.10
C THR A 2 12.67 33.58 -36.10
N ALA A 3 12.92 33.95 -34.84
CA ALA A 3 12.64 33.12 -33.68
C ALA A 3 11.12 33.17 -33.46
N ALA A 4 10.42 32.06 -33.69
CA ALA A 4 9.03 31.85 -33.30
C ALA A 4 8.61 30.40 -33.60
N SER A 5 9.06 29.42 -32.82
CA SER A 5 8.36 28.11 -32.75
C SER A 5 8.64 27.25 -31.51
N THR A 6 9.34 27.76 -30.49
CA THR A 6 9.73 26.96 -29.30
C THR A 6 9.10 27.42 -27.99
N ALA A 7 8.05 28.26 -28.03
CA ALA A 7 7.48 28.87 -26.83
C ALA A 7 6.03 28.49 -26.49
N GLU A 8 5.40 27.54 -27.18
CA GLU A 8 3.96 27.24 -26.97
C GLU A 8 3.62 25.90 -26.32
N ASN A 9 4.60 25.13 -25.81
CA ASN A 9 4.31 23.88 -25.07
C ASN A 9 4.89 23.81 -23.64
N ALA A 10 5.17 24.97 -23.04
CA ALA A 10 5.64 25.08 -21.64
C ALA A 10 4.64 25.76 -20.71
N ALA A 11 3.33 25.67 -21.00
CA ALA A 11 2.33 25.76 -19.96
C ALA A 11 2.32 24.39 -19.26
N ALA A 12 3.27 24.17 -18.34
CA ALA A 12 3.26 23.01 -17.46
C ALA A 12 1.86 22.94 -16.83
N SER A 13 1.06 21.95 -17.25
CA SER A 13 -0.21 21.65 -16.62
C SER A 13 0.11 21.46 -15.15
N SER A 14 -0.36 22.38 -14.31
CA SER A 14 -0.17 22.22 -12.89
C SER A 14 -1.02 21.03 -12.45
N GLU A 15 -0.39 19.87 -12.29
CA GLU A 15 -1.08 18.66 -11.91
C GLU A 15 -1.57 18.82 -10.48
N VAL A 16 -2.90 18.85 -10.33
CA VAL A 16 -3.54 18.82 -9.02
C VAL A 16 -3.55 17.35 -8.60
N LEU A 17 -3.04 17.08 -7.41
CA LEU A 17 -2.92 15.75 -6.82
C LEU A 17 -3.78 15.67 -5.57
N ALA A 18 -4.34 14.51 -5.28
CA ALA A 18 -5.10 14.28 -4.06
C ALA A 18 -4.69 12.97 -3.40
N ALA A 19 -4.56 13.01 -2.08
CA ALA A 19 -4.34 11.82 -1.27
C ALA A 19 -5.37 11.75 -0.14
N ILE A 20 -5.98 10.59 0.02
CA ILE A 20 -6.93 10.30 1.11
C ILE A 20 -6.40 9.12 1.93
N ASP A 21 -6.34 9.32 3.24
CA ASP A 21 -6.04 8.29 4.24
C ASP A 21 -7.32 7.99 5.04
N MET A 22 -7.78 6.75 4.95
CA MET A 22 -8.92 6.20 5.67
C MET A 22 -8.47 5.50 6.97
N GLY A 23 -8.05 6.31 7.93
CA GLY A 23 -7.55 5.87 9.23
C GLY A 23 -8.60 5.32 10.20
N SER A 24 -8.15 4.64 11.26
CA SER A 24 -9.06 4.06 12.27
C SER A 24 -9.86 5.09 13.08
N ASN A 25 -9.30 6.28 13.32
CA ASN A 25 -9.98 7.33 14.10
C ASN A 25 -10.56 8.43 13.23
N SER A 26 -9.85 8.80 12.17
CA SER A 26 -10.14 9.96 11.34
C SER A 26 -9.80 9.66 9.91
N PHE A 27 -10.59 10.21 8.98
CA PHE A 27 -10.25 10.24 7.58
C PHE A 27 -9.66 11.60 7.25
N HIS A 28 -8.69 11.62 6.37
CA HIS A 28 -7.99 12.84 6.02
C HIS A 28 -7.76 12.91 4.52
N MET A 29 -7.91 14.11 3.96
CA MET A 29 -7.65 14.40 2.56
C MET A 29 -6.68 15.56 2.47
N VAL A 30 -5.71 15.46 1.56
CA VAL A 30 -4.88 16.57 1.14
C VAL A 30 -5.02 16.72 -0.37
N VAL A 31 -5.27 17.95 -0.82
CA VAL A 31 -5.21 18.34 -2.23
C VAL A 31 -4.02 19.25 -2.39
N ALA A 32 -3.17 18.97 -3.36
CA ALA A 32 -1.95 19.70 -3.62
C ALA A 32 -1.78 19.96 -5.11
N ARG A 33 -0.86 20.85 -5.45
CA ARG A 33 -0.45 21.15 -6.82
C ARG A 33 1.03 20.89 -6.96
N LEU A 34 1.42 20.16 -7.99
CA LEU A 34 2.82 20.02 -8.38
C LEU A 34 3.22 21.24 -9.22
N VAL A 35 4.19 22.02 -8.73
CA VAL A 35 4.73 23.18 -9.43
C VAL A 35 6.25 23.09 -9.42
N HIS A 36 6.87 22.90 -10.58
CA HIS A 36 8.33 22.76 -10.72
C HIS A 36 8.97 21.70 -9.79
N GLY A 37 8.29 20.55 -9.62
CA GLY A 37 8.75 19.48 -8.73
C GLY A 37 8.45 19.69 -7.25
N GLU A 38 7.91 20.86 -6.86
CA GLU A 38 7.49 21.12 -5.49
C GLU A 38 5.99 20.89 -5.30
N ILE A 39 5.64 20.20 -4.22
CA ILE A 39 4.26 19.98 -3.81
C ILE A 39 3.77 21.18 -3.00
N ARG A 40 2.81 21.92 -3.54
CA ARG A 40 2.14 23.01 -2.83
C ARG A 40 0.75 22.56 -2.39
N THR A 41 0.57 22.39 -1.08
CA THR A 41 -0.75 22.07 -0.52
C THR A 41 -1.75 23.19 -0.85
N LEU A 42 -2.86 22.82 -1.48
CA LEU A 42 -3.99 23.71 -1.74
C LEU A 42 -5.00 23.64 -0.60
N GLU A 43 -5.29 22.44 -0.11
CA GLU A 43 -6.30 22.21 0.92
C GLU A 43 -5.99 20.98 1.76
N LYS A 44 -6.29 21.05 3.07
CA LYS A 44 -6.29 19.90 3.97
C LYS A 44 -7.68 19.77 4.60
N MET A 45 -8.23 18.57 4.57
CA MET A 45 -9.47 18.22 5.27
C MET A 45 -9.22 17.05 6.20
N GLY A 46 -9.96 17.01 7.31
CA GLY A 46 -9.90 15.91 8.25
C GLY A 46 -11.19 15.80 9.03
N GLU A 47 -11.71 14.58 9.15
CA GLU A 47 -12.95 14.33 9.85
C GLU A 47 -12.86 13.10 10.76
N LYS A 48 -13.51 13.17 11.91
CA LYS A 48 -13.55 12.10 12.89
C LYS A 48 -14.65 11.08 12.56
N VAL A 49 -14.28 10.06 11.81
CA VAL A 49 -15.18 8.96 11.40
C VAL A 49 -15.26 7.86 12.46
N GLN A 50 -14.15 7.62 13.19
CA GLN A 50 -14.00 6.57 14.19
C GLN A 50 -14.30 5.17 13.65
N LEU A 51 -13.84 4.87 12.43
CA LEU A 51 -14.09 3.59 11.77
C LEU A 51 -13.68 2.39 12.62
N GLY A 52 -12.52 2.46 13.27
CA GLY A 52 -12.02 1.39 14.15
C GLY A 52 -12.84 1.19 15.43
N ALA A 53 -13.56 2.22 15.91
CA ALA A 53 -14.50 2.06 17.02
C ALA A 53 -15.82 1.41 16.59
N GLY A 54 -16.07 1.33 15.28
CA GLY A 54 -17.19 0.63 14.67
C GLY A 54 -16.94 -0.84 14.37
N LEU A 55 -15.80 -1.40 14.80
CA LEU A 55 -15.54 -2.83 14.71
C LEU A 55 -16.24 -3.56 15.86
N ASP A 56 -17.08 -4.54 15.52
CA ASP A 56 -17.69 -5.43 16.51
C ASP A 56 -16.71 -6.50 17.01
N GLN A 57 -17.17 -7.36 17.93
CA GLN A 57 -16.37 -8.47 18.48
C GLN A 57 -15.93 -9.52 17.44
N TYR A 58 -16.51 -9.52 16.25
CA TYR A 58 -16.17 -10.41 15.13
C TYR A 58 -15.31 -9.70 14.07
N ASN A 59 -14.81 -8.50 14.37
CA ASN A 59 -14.10 -7.62 13.46
C ASN A 59 -14.92 -7.31 12.19
N ARG A 60 -16.22 -7.06 12.34
CA ARG A 60 -17.06 -6.52 11.27
C ARG A 60 -17.37 -5.05 11.53
N LEU A 61 -17.34 -4.25 10.47
CA LEU A 61 -17.76 -2.84 10.51
C LEU A 61 -19.28 -2.78 10.68
N THR A 62 -19.73 -2.09 11.72
CA THR A 62 -21.15 -1.82 11.97
C THR A 62 -21.72 -0.88 10.91
N GLU A 63 -23.03 -0.96 10.65
CA GLU A 63 -23.68 -0.11 9.65
C GLU A 63 -23.54 1.37 9.99
N ASP A 64 -23.77 1.77 11.24
CA ASP A 64 -23.56 3.14 11.71
C ASP A 64 -22.15 3.69 11.40
N ALA A 65 -21.12 2.83 11.49
CA ALA A 65 -19.76 3.23 11.18
C ALA A 65 -19.52 3.37 9.68
N GLN A 66 -20.12 2.49 8.87
CA GLN A 66 -20.10 2.59 7.42
C GLN A 66 -20.82 3.85 6.95
N GLU A 67 -22.01 4.16 7.48
CA GLU A 67 -22.77 5.37 7.11
C GLU A 67 -22.01 6.65 7.44
N ARG A 68 -21.41 6.76 8.63
CA ARG A 68 -20.56 7.91 8.98
C ARG A 68 -19.37 8.04 8.03
N ALA A 69 -18.74 6.93 7.67
CA ALA A 69 -17.62 6.91 6.75
C ALA A 69 -18.05 7.36 5.34
N LEU A 70 -19.14 6.79 4.80
CA LEU A 70 -19.68 7.15 3.49
C LEU A 70 -20.11 8.61 3.41
N ALA A 71 -20.71 9.15 4.49
CA ALA A 71 -21.04 10.57 4.55
C ALA A 71 -19.78 11.46 4.46
N CYS A 72 -18.67 11.05 5.11
CA CYS A 72 -17.39 11.74 5.01
C CYS A 72 -16.81 11.65 3.60
N LEU A 73 -16.81 10.45 3.01
CA LEU A 73 -16.33 10.22 1.65
C LEU A 73 -17.13 11.00 0.61
N GLY A 74 -18.45 11.11 0.75
CA GLY A 74 -19.28 11.94 -0.12
C GLY A 74 -18.94 13.43 -0.07
N ARG A 75 -18.37 13.93 1.04
CA ARG A 75 -17.81 15.31 1.10
C ARG A 75 -16.46 15.39 0.40
N PHE A 76 -15.61 14.38 0.53
CA PHE A 76 -14.32 14.33 -0.15
C PHE A 76 -14.48 14.21 -1.68
N ALA A 77 -15.43 13.39 -2.15
CA ALA A 77 -15.74 13.20 -3.57
C ALA A 77 -16.02 14.53 -4.30
N GLN A 78 -16.65 15.51 -3.64
CA GLN A 78 -16.90 16.84 -4.21
C GLN A 78 -15.61 17.58 -4.58
N ARG A 79 -14.49 17.30 -3.89
CA ARG A 79 -13.18 17.91 -4.15
C ARG A 79 -12.35 17.13 -5.17
N LEU A 80 -12.63 15.84 -5.34
CA LEU A 80 -11.95 15.00 -6.34
C LEU A 80 -12.53 15.16 -7.74
N LYS A 81 -13.76 15.68 -7.88
CA LYS A 81 -14.49 15.75 -9.15
C LYS A 81 -13.64 16.35 -10.28
N GLY A 82 -13.41 15.56 -11.32
CA GLY A 82 -12.70 15.97 -12.53
C GLY A 82 -11.17 15.77 -12.47
N MET A 83 -10.65 15.22 -11.39
CA MET A 83 -9.25 14.79 -11.32
C MET A 83 -9.05 13.47 -12.07
N PRO A 84 -7.94 13.30 -12.81
CA PRO A 84 -7.66 12.03 -13.44
C PRO A 84 -7.32 10.96 -12.38
N PRO A 85 -7.66 9.67 -12.59
CA PRO A 85 -7.43 8.60 -11.61
C PRO A 85 -5.98 8.49 -11.13
N GLU A 86 -5.01 8.68 -12.01
CA GLU A 86 -3.57 8.64 -11.71
C GLU A 86 -3.10 9.74 -10.76
N ALA A 87 -3.88 10.82 -10.61
CA ALA A 87 -3.58 11.93 -9.70
C ALA A 87 -4.24 11.78 -8.32
N VAL A 88 -4.99 10.70 -8.09
CA VAL A 88 -5.74 10.47 -6.85
C VAL A 88 -5.34 9.14 -6.24
N GLN A 89 -4.86 9.15 -4.99
CA GLN A 89 -4.58 7.94 -4.24
C GLN A 89 -5.39 7.90 -2.95
N ILE A 90 -6.13 6.81 -2.75
CA ILE A 90 -7.00 6.62 -1.58
C ILE A 90 -6.63 5.32 -0.91
N VAL A 91 -6.16 5.40 0.34
CA VAL A 91 -5.68 4.23 1.08
C VAL A 91 -6.46 3.96 2.36
N GLY A 92 -6.71 2.68 2.60
CA GLY A 92 -7.24 2.14 3.85
C GLY A 92 -6.15 1.51 4.70
N THR A 93 -6.12 1.86 5.99
CA THR A 93 -5.09 1.39 6.93
C THR A 93 -5.65 0.35 7.90
N ASN A 94 -5.19 0.34 9.16
CA ASN A 94 -5.42 -0.74 10.11
C ASN A 94 -6.89 -1.16 10.28
N ALA A 95 -7.85 -0.21 10.32
CA ALA A 95 -9.25 -0.56 10.54
C ALA A 95 -9.85 -1.38 9.39
N LEU A 96 -9.44 -1.07 8.15
CA LEU A 96 -9.87 -1.82 6.97
C LEU A 96 -9.08 -3.13 6.82
N ARG A 97 -7.79 -3.16 7.20
CA ARG A 97 -7.00 -4.40 7.24
C ARG A 97 -7.63 -5.49 8.11
N VAL A 98 -8.19 -5.12 9.28
CA VAL A 98 -8.74 -6.10 10.23
C VAL A 98 -10.21 -6.45 9.96
N ALA A 99 -10.93 -5.63 9.21
CA ALA A 99 -12.36 -5.78 8.99
C ALA A 99 -12.67 -6.97 8.06
N ARG A 100 -13.41 -7.97 8.55
CA ARG A 100 -13.81 -9.16 7.77
C ARG A 100 -14.76 -8.83 6.62
N ASN A 101 -15.52 -7.76 6.73
CA ASN A 101 -16.42 -7.25 5.69
C ASN A 101 -15.88 -5.98 5.01
N ALA A 102 -14.55 -5.73 5.07
CA ALA A 102 -13.93 -4.58 4.40
C ALA A 102 -14.33 -4.50 2.93
N HIS A 103 -14.38 -5.65 2.25
CA HIS A 103 -14.75 -5.76 0.85
C HIS A 103 -16.11 -5.13 0.52
N GLN A 104 -17.13 -5.41 1.34
CA GLN A 104 -18.48 -4.89 1.14
C GLN A 104 -18.52 -3.37 1.34
N PHE A 105 -17.74 -2.88 2.28
CA PHE A 105 -17.62 -1.46 2.55
C PHE A 105 -16.82 -0.73 1.46
N MET A 106 -15.75 -1.34 0.93
CA MET A 106 -14.94 -0.75 -0.15
C MET A 106 -15.78 -0.50 -1.41
N ALA A 107 -16.60 -1.45 -1.85
CA ALA A 107 -17.48 -1.25 -3.01
C ALA A 107 -18.39 -0.02 -2.85
N ARG A 108 -18.98 0.17 -1.65
CA ARG A 108 -19.81 1.35 -1.34
C ARG A 108 -18.98 2.64 -1.26
N ALA A 109 -17.75 2.55 -0.73
CA ALA A 109 -16.85 3.68 -0.61
C ALA A 109 -16.36 4.17 -1.97
N GLU A 110 -16.00 3.25 -2.87
CA GLU A 110 -15.60 3.52 -4.25
C GLU A 110 -16.73 4.14 -5.06
N GLU A 111 -17.96 3.63 -4.92
CA GLU A 111 -19.16 4.23 -5.52
C GLU A 111 -19.37 5.67 -5.01
N ALA A 112 -19.20 5.92 -3.71
CA ALA A 112 -19.36 7.24 -3.13
C ALA A 112 -18.24 8.23 -3.54
N LEU A 113 -17.02 7.74 -3.77
CA LEU A 113 -15.85 8.53 -4.13
C LEU A 113 -15.74 8.78 -5.64
N GLY A 114 -16.10 7.80 -6.46
CA GLY A 114 -15.78 7.72 -7.88
C GLY A 114 -14.32 7.33 -8.17
N TYR A 115 -13.60 6.82 -7.17
CA TYR A 115 -12.19 6.42 -7.25
C TYR A 115 -11.95 5.12 -6.47
N PRO A 116 -11.00 4.28 -6.90
CA PRO A 116 -10.66 3.04 -6.21
C PRO A 116 -10.09 3.31 -4.81
N VAL A 117 -10.34 2.40 -3.88
CA VAL A 117 -9.84 2.45 -2.50
C VAL A 117 -8.93 1.27 -2.24
N GLU A 118 -7.68 1.54 -1.88
CA GLU A 118 -6.67 0.50 -1.73
C GLU A 118 -6.33 0.21 -0.26
N ILE A 119 -6.45 -1.04 0.19
CA ILE A 119 -5.94 -1.41 1.52
C ILE A 119 -4.43 -1.65 1.43
N ILE A 120 -3.65 -0.95 2.27
CA ILE A 120 -2.20 -1.09 2.33
C ILE A 120 -1.75 -1.90 3.55
N ALA A 121 -0.69 -2.68 3.40
CA ALA A 121 -0.05 -3.40 4.50
C ALA A 121 0.58 -2.42 5.52
N GLY A 122 0.78 -2.86 6.77
CA GLY A 122 1.37 -2.01 7.80
C GLY A 122 2.79 -1.54 7.46
N ARG A 123 3.60 -2.40 6.82
CA ARG A 123 4.96 -2.03 6.35
C ARG A 123 4.93 -1.03 5.20
N GLU A 124 3.92 -1.09 4.33
CA GLU A 124 3.74 -0.10 3.26
C GLU A 124 3.26 1.25 3.83
N GLU A 125 2.37 1.23 4.82
CA GLU A 125 2.00 2.42 5.59
C GLU A 125 3.23 3.06 6.25
N ALA A 126 4.09 2.26 6.90
CA ALA A 126 5.34 2.72 7.49
C ALA A 126 6.29 3.34 6.44
N ARG A 127 6.41 2.73 5.25
CA ARG A 127 7.24 3.25 4.15
C ARG A 127 6.74 4.61 3.66
N LEU A 128 5.43 4.75 3.44
CA LEU A 128 4.82 6.00 3.00
C LEU A 128 4.91 7.09 4.07
N ILE A 129 4.74 6.74 5.35
CA ILE A 129 4.99 7.66 6.47
C ILE A 129 6.44 8.16 6.43
N TYR A 130 7.40 7.27 6.25
CA TYR A 130 8.80 7.64 6.16
C TYR A 130 9.08 8.57 4.97
N LEU A 131 8.48 8.30 3.81
CA LEU A 131 8.57 9.16 2.63
C LEU A 131 8.02 10.57 2.91
N GLY A 132 6.85 10.66 3.57
CA GLY A 132 6.29 11.97 3.95
C GLY A 132 7.16 12.72 4.97
N VAL A 133 7.78 12.00 5.92
CA VAL A 133 8.67 12.59 6.91
C VAL A 133 10.01 13.01 6.31
N SER A 134 10.61 12.21 5.42
CA SER A 134 11.91 12.50 4.80
C SER A 134 11.87 13.74 3.90
N HIS A 135 10.76 13.96 3.19
CA HIS A 135 10.57 15.16 2.37
C HIS A 135 10.15 16.43 3.13
N THR A 136 9.85 16.34 4.42
CA THR A 136 9.46 17.50 5.26
C THR A 136 10.54 17.93 6.25
N LEU A 137 11.61 17.15 6.37
CA LEU A 137 12.74 17.42 7.25
C LEU A 137 13.98 17.82 6.47
N SER A 138 14.90 18.50 7.15
CA SER A 138 16.25 18.69 6.63
C SER A 138 16.96 17.36 6.41
N ASP A 139 17.82 17.34 5.40
CA ASP A 139 18.77 16.26 5.13
C ASP A 139 19.82 16.21 6.25
N ASP A 140 19.44 15.59 7.36
CA ASP A 140 20.35 15.35 8.48
C ASP A 140 21.32 14.21 8.14
N ILE A 141 22.55 14.31 8.62
CA ILE A 141 23.54 13.24 8.47
C ILE A 141 23.18 12.07 9.38
N GLY A 142 22.97 10.89 8.79
CA GLY A 142 22.86 9.63 9.51
C GLY A 142 21.47 8.99 9.46
N ARG A 143 21.31 7.91 10.23
CA ARG A 143 20.04 7.19 10.38
C ARG A 143 19.09 7.96 11.30
N ARG A 144 17.81 7.94 10.96
CA ARG A 144 16.72 8.53 11.72
C ARG A 144 15.71 7.45 12.11
N LEU A 145 15.30 7.44 13.37
CA LEU A 145 14.13 6.70 13.83
C LEU A 145 12.89 7.56 13.63
N VAL A 146 11.88 7.06 12.93
CA VAL A 146 10.56 7.66 12.80
C VAL A 146 9.54 6.80 13.53
N ILE A 147 8.71 7.42 14.36
CA ILE A 147 7.60 6.76 15.05
C ILE A 147 6.29 7.48 14.70
N ASP A 148 5.28 6.73 14.26
CA ASP A 148 3.94 7.26 14.02
C ASP A 148 2.92 6.50 14.86
N ILE A 149 2.19 7.20 15.73
CA ILE A 149 1.17 6.59 16.60
C ILE A 149 -0.21 6.86 16.01
N GLY A 150 -0.71 5.86 15.29
CA GLY A 150 -2.05 5.84 14.72
C GLY A 150 -3.15 5.49 15.71
N GLY A 151 -4.36 5.32 15.17
CA GLY A 151 -5.53 4.92 15.95
C GLY A 151 -5.50 3.44 16.37
N GLY A 152 -5.05 2.57 15.46
CA GLY A 152 -5.06 1.11 15.65
C GLY A 152 -3.69 0.41 15.55
N SER A 153 -2.70 1.05 14.94
CA SER A 153 -1.31 0.59 14.87
C SER A 153 -0.34 1.71 15.23
N THR A 154 0.93 1.35 15.41
CA THR A 154 2.06 2.27 15.54
C THR A 154 3.20 1.78 14.64
N GLU A 155 3.69 2.65 13.79
CA GLU A 155 4.75 2.37 12.84
C GLU A 155 6.11 2.82 13.40
N PHE A 156 7.15 1.98 13.19
CA PHE A 156 8.53 2.22 13.59
C PHE A 156 9.43 2.06 12.38
N ILE A 157 10.10 3.15 11.99
CA ILE A 157 10.95 3.16 10.80
C ILE A 157 12.35 3.59 11.19
N ILE A 158 13.37 2.86 10.73
CA ILE A 158 14.73 3.40 10.66
C ILE A 158 15.05 3.61 9.18
N GLY A 159 15.53 4.79 8.83
CA GLY A 159 15.98 5.07 7.47
C GLY A 159 17.05 6.14 7.43
N GLN A 160 17.63 6.34 6.26
CA GLN A 160 18.63 7.36 6.01
C GLN A 160 18.30 8.11 4.73
N ARG A 161 18.27 9.45 4.79
CA ARG A 161 17.81 10.32 3.69
C ARG A 161 16.39 9.94 3.26
N PHE A 162 16.21 9.51 2.02
CA PHE A 162 14.93 9.07 1.45
C PHE A 162 14.75 7.56 1.46
N GLU A 163 15.76 6.79 1.91
CA GLU A 163 15.76 5.34 1.85
C GLU A 163 15.43 4.72 3.22
N PRO A 164 14.27 4.04 3.37
CA PRO A 164 13.97 3.27 4.56
C PRO A 164 14.85 2.01 4.64
N GLN A 165 15.22 1.61 5.84
CA GLN A 165 16.07 0.44 6.11
C GLN A 165 15.32 -0.61 6.95
N GLU A 166 14.62 -0.17 7.99
CA GLU A 166 13.80 -1.02 8.85
C GLU A 166 12.38 -0.49 8.87
N LEU A 167 11.40 -1.37 8.62
CA LEU A 167 9.99 -1.02 8.54
C LEU A 167 9.17 -1.99 9.37
N GLU A 168 8.57 -1.50 10.45
CA GLU A 168 7.70 -2.31 11.30
C GLU A 168 6.41 -1.57 11.63
N SER A 169 5.31 -2.32 11.72
CA SER A 169 3.99 -1.85 12.10
C SER A 169 3.45 -2.75 13.19
N LEU A 170 3.35 -2.24 14.42
CA LEU A 170 2.88 -2.99 15.57
C LEU A 170 1.40 -2.70 15.85
N HIS A 171 0.64 -3.72 16.27
CA HIS A 171 -0.80 -3.61 16.56
C HIS A 171 -1.08 -2.95 17.92
N MET A 172 -0.59 -1.72 18.09
CA MET A 172 -0.86 -0.87 19.24
C MET A 172 -1.18 0.54 18.78
N GLY A 173 -2.41 0.99 18.97
CA GLY A 173 -2.82 2.34 18.61
C GLY A 173 -3.58 3.05 19.72
N CYS A 174 -3.64 4.38 19.67
CA CYS A 174 -4.20 5.17 20.77
C CYS A 174 -5.70 4.91 21.02
N VAL A 175 -6.48 4.48 20.01
CA VAL A 175 -7.90 4.10 20.19
C VAL A 175 -8.01 2.73 20.86
N SER A 176 -7.25 1.75 20.38
CA SER A 176 -7.24 0.40 20.96
C SER A 176 -6.78 0.40 22.43
N PHE A 177 -5.72 1.16 22.74
CA PHE A 177 -5.22 1.30 24.10
C PHE A 177 -6.17 2.11 24.99
N ARG A 178 -6.84 3.14 24.45
CA ARG A 178 -7.87 3.86 25.20
C ARG A 178 -9.00 2.93 25.62
N ASN A 179 -9.53 2.13 24.70
CA ASN A 179 -10.62 1.19 25.01
C ASN A 179 -10.20 0.14 26.04
N ARG A 180 -8.95 -0.32 26.01
CA ARG A 180 -8.44 -1.37 26.90
C ARG A 180 -8.04 -0.87 28.29
N TYR A 181 -7.41 0.30 28.39
CA TYR A 181 -6.78 0.77 29.63
C TYR A 181 -7.46 1.98 30.25
N PHE A 182 -8.13 2.81 29.45
CA PHE A 182 -8.76 4.07 29.87
C PHE A 182 -10.23 4.17 29.42
N PRO A 183 -11.07 3.13 29.58
CA PRO A 183 -12.43 3.11 29.02
C PRO A 183 -13.37 4.15 29.65
N ASP A 184 -13.12 4.54 30.90
CA ASP A 184 -13.94 5.46 31.69
C ASP A 184 -13.30 6.84 31.88
N GLY A 185 -12.28 7.16 31.07
CA GLY A 185 -11.57 8.44 31.11
C GLY A 185 -10.73 8.68 32.38
N LYS A 186 -10.67 7.71 33.31
CA LYS A 186 -9.82 7.81 34.49
C LYS A 186 -8.36 7.54 34.13
N ILE A 187 -7.46 8.31 34.74
CA ILE A 187 -6.02 8.20 34.56
C ILE A 187 -5.40 7.83 35.92
N THR A 188 -5.44 6.55 36.28
CA THR A 188 -4.77 6.07 37.49
C THR A 188 -3.34 5.60 37.20
N ARG A 189 -2.48 5.61 38.22
CA ARG A 189 -1.11 5.04 38.11
C ARG A 189 -1.16 3.62 37.57
N ARG A 190 -2.01 2.75 38.14
CA ARG A 190 -2.15 1.35 37.71
C ARG A 190 -2.56 1.19 36.24
N GLN A 191 -3.47 2.02 35.73
CA GLN A 191 -3.86 1.99 34.31
C GLN A 191 -2.72 2.42 33.41
N MET A 192 -2.04 3.52 33.76
CA MET A 192 -0.88 4.01 33.03
C MET A 192 0.24 2.98 32.99
N ASP A 193 0.58 2.38 34.13
CA ASP A 193 1.63 1.34 34.23
C ASP A 193 1.30 0.15 33.32
N LYS A 194 0.06 -0.35 33.37
CA LYS A 194 -0.39 -1.45 32.50
C LYS A 194 -0.33 -1.12 31.02
N ALA A 195 -0.72 0.10 30.64
CA ALA A 195 -0.67 0.54 29.25
C ALA A 195 0.78 0.64 28.75
N VAL A 196 1.68 1.23 29.55
CA VAL A 196 3.11 1.33 29.21
C VAL A 196 3.74 -0.06 29.09
N THR A 197 3.54 -0.94 30.08
CA THR A 197 4.08 -2.31 30.05
C THR A 197 3.59 -3.09 28.82
N HIS A 198 2.34 -2.90 28.41
CA HIS A 198 1.83 -3.56 27.21
C HIS A 198 2.50 -3.02 25.93
N ALA A 199 2.72 -1.71 25.82
CA ALA A 199 3.49 -1.15 24.71
C ALA A 199 4.93 -1.70 24.67
N GLU A 200 5.58 -1.84 25.83
CA GLU A 200 6.91 -2.47 25.93
C GLU A 200 6.90 -3.94 25.49
N GLN A 201 5.83 -4.69 25.80
CA GLN A 201 5.66 -6.09 25.39
C GLN A 201 5.56 -6.22 23.86
N GLU A 202 4.76 -5.38 23.20
CA GLU A 202 4.67 -5.35 21.73
C GLU A 202 6.02 -5.04 21.08
N LEU A 203 6.80 -4.16 21.71
CA LEU A 203 8.12 -3.76 21.24
C LEU A 203 9.21 -4.83 21.41
N LEU A 204 9.00 -5.89 22.19
CA LEU A 204 10.01 -6.93 22.42
C LEU A 204 10.51 -7.56 21.11
N ASN A 205 9.61 -7.72 20.13
CA ASN A 205 9.91 -8.35 18.85
C ASN A 205 10.94 -7.56 18.02
N ILE A 206 10.95 -6.24 18.16
CA ILE A 206 11.80 -5.35 17.32
C ILE A 206 12.95 -4.72 18.12
N ARG A 207 12.83 -4.67 19.45
CA ARG A 207 13.70 -3.90 20.35
C ARG A 207 15.20 -4.15 20.13
N GLN A 208 15.61 -5.42 20.12
CA GLN A 208 17.04 -5.75 20.04
C GLN A 208 17.61 -5.36 18.68
N HIS A 209 16.88 -5.68 17.62
CA HIS A 209 17.26 -5.38 16.24
C HIS A 209 17.37 -3.87 16.02
N TYR A 210 16.33 -3.11 16.37
CA TYR A 210 16.30 -1.65 16.20
C TYR A 210 17.43 -0.96 16.97
N ARG A 211 17.72 -1.40 18.21
CA ARG A 211 18.84 -0.86 19.00
C ARG A 211 20.21 -1.22 18.41
N SER A 212 20.33 -2.38 17.76
CA SER A 212 21.56 -2.80 17.06
C SER A 212 21.81 -1.96 15.81
N VAL A 213 20.77 -1.72 15.01
CA VAL A 213 20.85 -0.83 13.84
C VAL A 213 21.18 0.60 14.30
N GLY A 214 20.45 1.11 15.28
CA GLY A 214 20.67 2.42 15.88
C GLY A 214 20.38 3.61 14.96
N TRP A 215 20.30 4.79 15.54
CA TRP A 215 19.98 6.05 14.88
C TRP A 215 20.73 7.22 15.52
N GLN A 216 20.85 8.32 14.77
CA GLN A 216 21.43 9.59 15.22
C GLN A 216 20.36 10.57 15.70
N SER A 217 19.16 10.53 15.09
CA SER A 217 18.02 11.36 15.48
C SER A 217 16.74 10.54 15.56
N ALA A 218 15.78 11.01 16.35
CA ALA A 218 14.44 10.43 16.41
C ALA A 218 13.38 11.50 16.15
N VAL A 219 12.38 11.13 15.37
CA VAL A 219 11.27 12.00 15.00
C VAL A 219 9.97 11.25 15.20
N GLY A 220 8.96 11.96 15.67
CA GLY A 220 7.61 11.44 15.76
C GLY A 220 6.64 12.19 14.86
N SER A 221 5.69 11.45 14.29
CA SER A 221 4.62 11.94 13.43
C SER A 221 3.25 11.68 14.09
N SER A 222 2.18 12.14 13.43
CA SER A 222 0.79 11.94 13.81
C SER A 222 0.31 12.72 15.04
N GLY A 223 -1.01 12.69 15.23
CA GLY A 223 -1.68 13.59 16.17
C GLY A 223 -1.42 13.32 17.66
N SER A 224 -1.08 12.08 18.05
CA SER A 224 -0.74 11.78 19.44
C SER A 224 0.58 12.42 19.84
N ILE A 225 1.63 12.28 19.01
CA ILE A 225 2.93 12.87 19.28
C ILE A 225 2.85 14.41 19.20
N LYS A 226 2.14 14.95 18.21
CA LYS A 226 1.87 16.40 18.11
C LYS A 226 1.25 16.97 19.38
N ALA A 227 0.24 16.27 19.94
CA ALA A 227 -0.42 16.71 21.16
C ALA A 227 0.51 16.65 22.37
N ILE A 228 1.33 15.60 22.49
CA ILE A 228 2.31 15.47 23.58
C ILE A 228 3.34 16.58 23.51
N ALA A 229 3.95 16.81 22.34
CA ALA A 229 4.90 17.90 22.12
C ALA A 229 4.29 19.27 22.48
N SER A 230 3.06 19.53 22.03
CA SER A 230 2.34 20.77 22.35
C SER A 230 2.07 20.94 23.85
N VAL A 231 1.69 19.88 24.56
CA VAL A 231 1.47 19.94 26.02
C VAL A 231 2.77 20.22 26.76
N LEU A 232 3.88 19.59 26.35
CA LEU A 232 5.20 19.83 26.95
C LEU A 232 5.64 21.29 26.77
N ALA A 233 5.42 21.85 25.58
CA ALA A 233 5.67 23.25 25.27
C ALA A 233 4.78 24.21 26.10
N THR A 234 3.47 23.95 26.15
CA THR A 234 2.50 24.74 26.93
C THR A 234 2.85 24.76 28.42
N LEU A 235 3.27 23.61 28.96
CA LEU A 235 3.69 23.48 30.36
C LEU A 235 5.09 24.04 30.62
N LYS A 236 5.81 24.49 29.58
CA LYS A 236 7.20 24.94 29.64
C LYS A 236 8.13 23.90 30.28
N ILE A 237 7.82 22.62 30.10
CA ILE A 237 8.70 21.51 30.51
C ILE A 237 9.86 21.43 29.49
N THR A 238 9.54 21.59 28.21
CA THR A 238 10.48 21.77 27.10
C THR A 238 9.91 22.78 26.11
N ASP A 239 10.59 23.01 24.99
CA ASP A 239 10.12 23.82 23.87
C ASP A 239 9.22 23.05 22.88
N GLY A 240 8.89 21.80 23.19
CA GLY A 240 8.22 20.86 22.29
C GLY A 240 9.07 19.63 21.97
N THR A 241 10.38 19.70 22.21
CA THR A 241 11.26 18.52 22.18
C THR A 241 10.80 17.51 23.22
N ILE A 242 10.60 16.26 22.83
CA ILE A 242 10.12 15.20 23.72
C ILE A 242 11.33 14.45 24.27
N THR A 243 11.54 14.48 25.58
CA THR A 243 12.61 13.72 26.24
C THR A 243 12.04 12.73 27.25
N LEU A 244 12.79 11.68 27.59
CA LEU A 244 12.34 10.73 28.62
C LEU A 244 12.05 11.41 29.96
N ALA A 245 12.86 12.39 30.37
CA ALA A 245 12.67 13.15 31.60
C ALA A 245 11.38 13.99 31.55
N ALA A 246 11.12 14.67 30.44
CA ALA A 246 9.89 15.44 30.23
C ALA A 246 8.64 14.54 30.24
N MET A 247 8.73 13.37 29.62
CA MET A 247 7.67 12.36 29.66
C MET A 247 7.43 11.84 31.07
N GLN A 248 8.46 11.61 31.88
CA GLN A 248 8.31 11.17 33.27
C GLN A 248 7.62 12.23 34.15
N GLU A 249 7.95 13.51 33.95
CA GLU A 249 7.28 14.62 34.62
C GLU A 249 5.80 14.73 34.18
N LEU A 250 5.54 14.67 32.87
CA LEU A 250 4.18 14.69 32.34
C LEU A 250 3.35 13.50 32.86
N ARG A 251 3.93 12.30 32.99
CA ARG A 251 3.27 11.13 33.58
C ARG A 251 2.74 11.40 34.98
N LYS A 252 3.52 12.06 35.84
CA LYS A 252 3.10 12.40 37.21
C LYS A 252 1.87 13.30 37.17
N ARG A 253 1.94 14.38 36.38
CA ARG A 253 0.83 15.34 36.22
C ARG A 253 -0.45 14.68 35.70
N LEU A 254 -0.33 13.81 34.68
CA LEU A 254 -1.47 13.10 34.12
C LEU A 254 -2.17 12.22 35.17
N VAL A 255 -1.40 11.51 35.99
CA VAL A 255 -1.93 10.68 37.08
C VAL A 255 -2.55 11.53 38.20
N ASP A 256 -1.91 12.65 38.56
CA ASP A 256 -2.40 13.55 39.61
C ASP A 256 -3.71 14.25 39.19
N MET A 257 -3.85 14.58 37.90
CA MET A 257 -5.12 15.09 37.34
C MET A 257 -6.24 14.05 37.40
N GLY A 258 -5.90 12.79 37.14
CA GLY A 258 -6.74 11.61 37.34
C GLY A 258 -7.87 11.40 36.33
N LYS A 259 -8.12 12.35 35.42
CA LYS A 259 -9.25 12.32 34.48
C LYS A 259 -8.93 13.01 33.16
N THR A 260 -9.45 12.47 32.06
CA THR A 260 -9.21 12.99 30.70
C THR A 260 -9.87 14.34 30.43
N GLU A 261 -10.98 14.68 31.08
CA GLU A 261 -11.69 15.95 30.81
C GLU A 261 -10.86 17.17 31.23
N LYS A 262 -9.98 17.00 32.23
CA LYS A 262 -9.07 18.06 32.69
C LYS A 262 -7.92 18.34 31.71
N LEU A 263 -7.73 17.50 30.69
CA LEU A 263 -6.66 17.71 29.70
C LEU A 263 -6.90 18.96 28.84
N GLY A 264 -8.13 19.49 28.80
CA GLY A 264 -8.42 20.80 28.21
C GLY A 264 -7.60 21.93 28.85
N ASP A 265 -7.34 21.85 30.16
CA ASP A 265 -6.55 22.82 30.91
C ASP A 265 -5.08 22.85 30.45
N LEU A 266 -4.63 21.80 29.77
CA LEU A 266 -3.28 21.66 29.21
C LEU A 266 -3.22 22.03 27.71
N GLY A 267 -4.31 22.53 27.13
CA GLY A 267 -4.40 22.85 25.70
C GLY A 267 -4.68 21.64 24.80
N VAL A 268 -5.04 20.47 25.37
CA VAL A 268 -5.42 19.31 24.56
C VAL A 268 -6.82 19.52 23.99
N ARG A 269 -6.92 19.51 22.65
CA ARG A 269 -8.19 19.63 21.93
C ARG A 269 -9.22 18.59 22.39
N SER A 270 -10.48 18.99 22.52
CA SER A 270 -11.58 18.16 23.03
C SER A 270 -11.71 16.80 22.32
N ASP A 271 -11.50 16.77 21.00
CA ASP A 271 -11.59 15.56 20.18
C ASP A 271 -10.44 14.56 20.40
N ARG A 272 -9.34 15.00 21.05
CA ARG A 272 -8.12 14.23 21.36
C ARG A 272 -7.99 13.85 22.84
N GLN A 273 -8.70 14.53 23.76
CA GLN A 273 -8.56 14.32 25.21
C GLN A 273 -8.72 12.86 25.63
N SER A 274 -9.72 12.16 25.09
CA SER A 274 -9.99 10.77 25.47
C SER A 274 -8.86 9.81 25.08
N ILE A 275 -8.19 10.04 23.95
CA ILE A 275 -7.13 9.15 23.43
C ILE A 275 -5.71 9.58 23.85
N PHE A 276 -5.57 10.74 24.47
CA PHE A 276 -4.26 11.29 24.87
C PHE A 276 -3.49 10.38 25.85
N PRO A 277 -4.07 9.85 26.94
CA PRO A 277 -3.32 9.01 27.87
C PRO A 277 -2.82 7.71 27.22
N ALA A 278 -3.59 7.18 26.28
CA ALA A 278 -3.23 5.99 25.52
C ALA A 278 -2.06 6.25 24.57
N GLY A 279 -2.11 7.32 23.78
CA GLY A 279 -0.99 7.73 22.92
C GLY A 279 0.28 8.05 23.71
N PHE A 280 0.13 8.70 24.87
CA PHE A 280 1.22 8.96 25.80
C PHE A 280 1.86 7.68 26.34
N ALA A 281 1.05 6.70 26.75
CA ALA A 281 1.55 5.42 27.26
C ALA A 281 2.34 4.64 26.20
N ILE A 282 1.86 4.63 24.94
CA ILE A 282 2.55 4.00 23.81
C ILE A 282 3.91 4.68 23.58
N LEU A 283 3.94 6.03 23.51
CA LEU A 283 5.18 6.77 23.29
C LEU A 283 6.18 6.57 24.45
N MET A 284 5.71 6.56 25.69
CA MET A 284 6.55 6.28 26.86
C MET A 284 7.16 4.87 26.77
N GLY A 285 6.37 3.86 26.42
CA GLY A 285 6.86 2.49 26.21
C GLY A 285 7.92 2.41 25.11
N ALA A 286 7.73 3.15 24.01
CA ALA A 286 8.71 3.28 22.94
C ALA A 286 10.03 3.90 23.41
N PHE A 287 9.97 5.03 24.13
CA PHE A 287 11.17 5.67 24.70
C PHE A 287 11.94 4.73 25.62
N GLN A 288 11.24 4.01 26.50
CA GLN A 288 11.84 3.09 27.46
C GLN A 288 12.44 1.85 26.79
N SER A 289 11.72 1.25 25.83
CA SER A 289 12.15 0.02 25.17
C SER A 289 13.34 0.25 24.24
N LEU A 290 13.28 1.32 23.44
CA LEU A 290 14.26 1.62 22.40
C LEU A 290 15.43 2.48 22.93
N GLY A 291 15.31 3.05 24.12
CA GLY A 291 16.34 3.92 24.70
C GLY A 291 16.46 5.27 24.00
N ILE A 292 15.32 5.83 23.56
CA ILE A 292 15.25 7.14 22.89
C ILE A 292 15.57 8.22 23.92
N LYS A 293 16.50 9.12 23.60
CA LYS A 293 16.92 10.22 24.48
C LYS A 293 16.02 11.43 24.32
N ASP A 294 15.85 11.83 23.07
CA ASP A 294 15.08 12.97 22.62
C ASP A 294 14.40 12.65 21.29
N MET A 295 13.32 13.37 20.99
CA MET A 295 12.55 13.25 19.76
C MET A 295 11.98 14.60 19.36
N ALA A 296 12.12 14.95 18.08
CA ALA A 296 11.44 16.07 17.46
C ALA A 296 10.08 15.66 16.88
N PHE A 297 9.21 16.61 16.62
CA PHE A 297 7.95 16.39 15.90
C PHE A 297 8.09 16.79 14.43
N ALA A 298 7.58 15.98 13.50
CA ALA A 298 7.47 16.32 12.08
C ALA A 298 5.99 16.44 11.66
N ASP A 299 5.71 17.42 10.80
CA ASP A 299 4.36 17.63 10.25
C ASP A 299 4.03 16.67 9.09
N GLY A 300 5.04 16.11 8.41
CA GLY A 300 4.84 15.10 7.36
C GLY A 300 4.46 13.75 7.95
N ALA A 301 3.53 13.06 7.28
CA ALA A 301 3.04 11.73 7.66
C ALA A 301 2.63 10.93 6.41
N LEU A 302 1.72 9.96 6.57
CA LEU A 302 1.21 9.12 5.49
C LEU A 302 0.69 9.91 4.28
N ARG A 303 -0.06 11.00 4.50
CA ARG A 303 -0.68 11.76 3.40
C ARG A 303 0.33 12.45 2.49
N GLU A 304 1.31 13.11 3.10
CA GLU A 304 2.41 13.72 2.37
C GLU A 304 3.20 12.62 1.62
N GLY A 305 3.41 11.46 2.25
CA GLY A 305 3.98 10.27 1.62
C GLY A 305 3.25 9.82 0.36
N LEU A 306 1.92 9.72 0.42
CA LEU A 306 1.09 9.36 -0.74
C LEU A 306 1.25 10.37 -1.89
N LEU A 307 1.26 11.68 -1.59
CA LEU A 307 1.48 12.69 -2.64
C LEU A 307 2.85 12.54 -3.30
N TYR A 308 3.91 12.31 -2.52
CA TYR A 308 5.25 12.06 -3.06
C TYR A 308 5.33 10.72 -3.81
N ASP A 309 4.57 9.71 -3.40
CA ASP A 309 4.48 8.43 -4.10
C ASP A 309 3.83 8.61 -5.49
N ILE A 310 2.75 9.39 -5.60
CA ILE A 310 2.14 9.75 -6.89
C ILE A 310 3.16 10.48 -7.77
N VAL A 311 3.86 11.48 -7.24
CA VAL A 311 4.88 12.24 -7.99
C VAL A 311 6.02 11.34 -8.47
N GLY A 312 6.50 10.43 -7.62
CA GLY A 312 7.55 9.47 -7.97
C GLY A 312 7.14 8.54 -9.12
N ARG A 313 5.88 8.09 -9.15
CA ARG A 313 5.32 7.30 -10.27
C ARG A 313 5.29 8.11 -11.57
N ILE A 314 4.90 9.38 -11.50
CA ILE A 314 4.84 10.29 -12.67
C ILE A 314 6.25 10.60 -13.21
N GLN A 315 7.25 10.73 -12.32
CA GLN A 315 8.64 11.09 -12.68
C GLN A 315 9.55 9.88 -12.98
N HIS A 316 8.98 8.67 -13.13
CA HIS A 316 9.71 7.42 -13.43
C HIS A 316 10.70 6.92 -12.36
N GLU A 317 10.50 7.28 -11.09
CA GLU A 317 11.17 6.66 -9.95
C GLU A 317 10.26 5.63 -9.25
N ASP A 318 9.72 4.68 -10.02
CA ASP A 318 8.72 3.74 -9.50
C ASP A 318 9.34 2.71 -8.53
N VAL A 319 8.95 2.80 -7.26
CA VAL A 319 9.32 1.86 -6.18
C VAL A 319 8.93 0.43 -6.54
N ARG A 320 7.83 0.24 -7.28
CA ARG A 320 7.35 -1.08 -7.69
C ARG A 320 8.32 -1.77 -8.62
N GLU A 321 8.86 -1.07 -9.62
CA GLU A 321 9.88 -1.62 -10.54
C GLU A 321 11.15 -2.06 -9.78
N ARG A 322 11.58 -1.27 -8.78
CA ARG A 322 12.69 -1.66 -7.88
C ARG A 322 12.35 -2.91 -7.07
N THR A 323 11.13 -3.00 -6.54
CA THR A 323 10.65 -4.18 -5.79
C THR A 323 10.63 -5.43 -6.68
N ILE A 324 10.14 -5.34 -7.92
CA ILE A 324 10.13 -6.45 -8.88
C ILE A 324 11.55 -6.92 -9.17
N SER A 325 12.45 -5.97 -9.49
CA SER A 325 13.87 -6.27 -9.75
C SER A 325 14.54 -6.93 -8.54
N ALA A 326 14.30 -6.41 -7.33
CA ALA A 326 14.84 -6.98 -6.10
C ALA A 326 14.30 -8.39 -5.80
N LEU A 327 13.04 -8.69 -6.15
CA LEU A 327 12.51 -10.05 -6.05
C LEU A 327 13.19 -10.99 -7.05
N GLN A 328 13.38 -10.55 -8.30
CA GLN A 328 14.05 -11.35 -9.32
C GLN A 328 15.48 -11.70 -8.88
N GLU A 329 16.22 -10.73 -8.36
CA GLU A 329 17.57 -10.95 -7.81
C GLU A 329 17.55 -11.89 -6.60
N ARG A 330 16.69 -11.61 -5.61
CA ARG A 330 16.62 -12.36 -4.34
C ARG A 330 16.28 -13.83 -4.54
N TYR A 331 15.39 -14.13 -5.48
CA TYR A 331 14.93 -15.49 -5.74
C TYR A 331 15.56 -16.11 -6.99
N HIS A 332 16.59 -15.47 -7.54
CA HIS A 332 17.34 -15.95 -8.71
C HIS A 332 16.43 -16.28 -9.91
N VAL A 333 15.46 -15.40 -10.17
CA VAL A 333 14.58 -15.52 -11.34
C VAL A 333 15.38 -15.20 -12.60
N ASP A 334 15.18 -15.99 -13.65
CA ASP A 334 15.77 -15.75 -14.96
C ASP A 334 15.16 -14.48 -15.58
N GLN A 335 15.91 -13.38 -15.52
CA GLN A 335 15.46 -12.06 -15.95
C GLN A 335 15.32 -11.97 -17.47
N GLU A 336 16.20 -12.61 -18.23
CA GLU A 336 16.14 -12.63 -19.69
C GLU A 336 14.90 -13.39 -20.16
N HIS A 337 14.63 -14.55 -19.55
CA HIS A 337 13.43 -15.31 -19.84
C HIS A 337 12.15 -14.54 -19.47
N GLY A 338 12.11 -13.95 -18.27
CA GLY A 338 10.99 -13.13 -17.82
C GLY A 338 10.71 -11.95 -18.76
N ALA A 339 11.75 -11.30 -19.27
CA ALA A 339 11.62 -10.20 -20.25
C ALA A 339 11.07 -10.67 -21.60
N ALA A 340 11.53 -11.82 -22.11
CA ALA A 340 11.00 -12.38 -23.37
C ALA A 340 9.50 -12.77 -23.25
N VAL A 341 9.10 -13.32 -22.09
CA VAL A 341 7.70 -13.60 -21.77
C VAL A 341 6.89 -12.30 -21.68
N GLU A 342 7.42 -11.27 -21.03
CA GLU A 342 6.78 -9.95 -20.95
C GLU A 342 6.55 -9.35 -22.34
N GLU A 343 7.58 -9.32 -23.19
CA GLU A 343 7.48 -8.76 -24.54
C GLU A 343 6.39 -9.47 -25.35
N THR A 344 6.32 -10.79 -25.25
CA THR A 344 5.29 -11.61 -25.91
C THR A 344 3.89 -11.33 -25.35
N ALA A 345 3.75 -11.22 -24.03
CA ALA A 345 2.47 -10.91 -23.39
C ALA A 345 1.98 -9.49 -23.73
N VAL A 346 2.87 -8.50 -23.78
CA VAL A 346 2.54 -7.12 -24.16
C VAL A 346 2.15 -7.04 -25.64
N ALA A 347 2.85 -7.76 -26.52
CA ALA A 347 2.49 -7.85 -27.94
C ALA A 347 1.09 -8.48 -28.13
N ALA A 348 0.74 -9.46 -27.31
CA ALA A 348 -0.59 -10.07 -27.29
C ALA A 348 -1.66 -9.11 -26.72
N TRP A 349 -1.38 -8.48 -25.58
CA TRP A 349 -2.29 -7.56 -24.89
C TRP A 349 -2.70 -6.38 -25.77
N ARG A 350 -1.74 -5.76 -26.49
CA ARG A 350 -2.02 -4.63 -27.40
C ARG A 350 -3.05 -4.95 -28.48
N GLN A 351 -3.23 -6.22 -28.85
CA GLN A 351 -4.19 -6.64 -29.87
C GLN A 351 -5.60 -6.85 -29.32
N VAL A 352 -5.74 -7.10 -28.00
CA VAL A 352 -7.00 -7.55 -27.39
C VAL A 352 -7.51 -6.64 -26.26
N ALA A 353 -6.70 -5.70 -25.78
CA ALA A 353 -7.02 -4.86 -24.63
C ALA A 353 -8.37 -4.17 -24.78
N ASP A 354 -8.59 -3.47 -25.90
CA ASP A 354 -9.85 -2.77 -26.18
C ASP A 354 -11.06 -3.70 -26.21
N ALA A 355 -10.91 -4.89 -26.84
CA ALA A 355 -11.99 -5.86 -26.99
C ALA A 355 -12.40 -6.51 -25.65
N TRP A 356 -11.47 -6.60 -24.70
CA TRP A 356 -11.68 -7.14 -23.37
C TRP A 356 -11.81 -6.09 -22.27
N ALA A 357 -11.81 -4.80 -22.63
CA ALA A 357 -11.82 -3.67 -21.71
C ALA A 357 -10.68 -3.69 -20.67
N LEU A 358 -9.50 -4.18 -21.06
CA LEU A 358 -8.27 -4.18 -20.25
C LEU A 358 -7.49 -2.88 -20.45
N ASN A 359 -8.15 -1.75 -20.21
CA ASN A 359 -7.70 -0.44 -20.71
C ASN A 359 -7.05 0.43 -19.64
N THR A 360 -6.70 -0.14 -18.48
CA THR A 360 -6.07 0.60 -17.40
C THR A 360 -4.55 0.37 -17.40
N PRO A 361 -3.74 1.37 -17.00
CA PRO A 361 -2.30 1.16 -16.79
C PRO A 361 -2.00 0.01 -15.82
N ALA A 362 -2.85 -0.19 -14.81
CA ALA A 362 -2.72 -1.27 -13.85
C ALA A 362 -2.84 -2.67 -14.49
N ASP A 363 -3.67 -2.83 -15.54
CA ASP A 363 -3.80 -4.10 -16.27
C ASP A 363 -2.52 -4.47 -17.03
N GLU A 364 -1.88 -3.47 -17.66
CA GLU A 364 -0.60 -3.68 -18.32
C GLU A 364 0.51 -3.97 -17.30
N GLU A 365 0.58 -3.20 -16.22
CA GLU A 365 1.59 -3.38 -15.16
C GLU A 365 1.51 -4.76 -14.51
N VAL A 366 0.31 -5.22 -14.14
CA VAL A 366 0.15 -6.53 -13.49
C VAL A 366 0.49 -7.68 -14.46
N LEU A 367 0.18 -7.52 -15.74
CA LEU A 367 0.56 -8.47 -16.79
C LEU A 367 2.09 -8.56 -16.91
N ARG A 368 2.75 -7.42 -17.10
CA ARG A 368 4.20 -7.32 -17.28
C ARG A 368 4.95 -7.93 -16.11
N TRP A 369 4.59 -7.54 -14.89
CA TRP A 369 5.26 -8.02 -13.69
C TRP A 369 4.94 -9.49 -13.37
N ALA A 370 3.75 -9.98 -13.73
CA ALA A 370 3.46 -11.41 -13.64
C ALA A 370 4.37 -12.22 -14.56
N CYS A 371 4.63 -11.75 -15.78
CA CYS A 371 5.57 -12.36 -16.71
C CYS A 371 7.01 -12.38 -16.16
N ARG A 372 7.49 -11.26 -15.61
CA ARG A 372 8.83 -11.17 -14.99
C ARG A 372 9.01 -12.09 -13.78
N LEU A 373 7.93 -12.41 -13.08
CA LEU A 373 7.97 -13.16 -11.81
C LEU A 373 7.34 -14.56 -11.89
N HIS A 374 6.91 -15.03 -13.07
CA HIS A 374 6.17 -16.29 -13.16
C HIS A 374 6.99 -17.51 -12.66
N GLU A 375 8.32 -17.43 -12.73
CA GLU A 375 9.26 -18.46 -12.24
C GLU A 375 9.75 -18.24 -10.81
N ILE A 376 9.28 -17.22 -10.08
CA ILE A 376 9.74 -16.93 -8.70
C ILE A 376 9.61 -18.12 -7.75
N GLY A 377 8.67 -19.03 -8.00
CA GLY A 377 8.49 -20.26 -7.22
C GLY A 377 9.56 -21.34 -7.43
N LEU A 378 10.41 -21.24 -8.47
CA LEU A 378 11.47 -22.22 -8.76
C LEU A 378 12.52 -22.28 -7.65
N THR A 379 12.71 -21.19 -6.92
CA THR A 379 13.57 -21.15 -5.72
C THR A 379 13.14 -22.13 -4.62
N ILE A 380 11.86 -22.55 -4.61
CA ILE A 380 11.33 -23.51 -3.64
C ILE A 380 11.34 -24.92 -4.24
N SER A 381 10.74 -25.10 -5.42
CA SER A 381 10.67 -26.39 -6.10
C SER A 381 10.27 -26.25 -7.56
N HIS A 382 10.87 -27.06 -8.43
CA HIS A 382 10.43 -27.21 -9.82
C HIS A 382 9.01 -27.79 -9.93
N SER A 383 8.61 -28.63 -8.97
CA SER A 383 7.25 -29.15 -8.93
C SER A 383 6.32 -28.09 -8.38
N GLN A 384 5.21 -27.86 -9.07
CA GLN A 384 4.17 -26.91 -8.65
C GLN A 384 4.65 -25.46 -8.44
N TYR A 385 5.71 -25.00 -9.11
CA TYR A 385 6.27 -23.66 -8.89
C TYR A 385 5.28 -22.50 -9.06
N HIS A 386 4.29 -22.59 -9.94
CA HIS A 386 3.15 -21.65 -10.00
C HIS A 386 2.41 -21.45 -8.65
N LYS A 387 2.31 -22.50 -7.81
CA LYS A 387 1.78 -22.39 -6.43
C LYS A 387 2.74 -21.68 -5.50
N HIS A 388 4.00 -22.08 -5.55
CA HIS A 388 5.05 -21.52 -4.71
C HIS A 388 5.27 -20.04 -5.01
N GLY A 389 5.25 -19.67 -6.29
CA GLY A 389 5.37 -18.29 -6.73
C GLY A 389 4.18 -17.45 -6.28
N ALA A 390 2.95 -17.94 -6.47
CA ALA A 390 1.77 -17.28 -5.92
C ALA A 390 1.81 -17.13 -4.40
N TYR A 391 2.31 -18.14 -3.67
CA TYR A 391 2.49 -18.07 -2.23
C TYR A 391 3.51 -16.99 -1.84
N LEU A 392 4.70 -17.00 -2.46
CA LEU A 392 5.73 -15.99 -2.21
C LEU A 392 5.18 -14.59 -2.47
N LEU A 393 4.51 -14.37 -3.61
CA LEU A 393 3.96 -13.07 -3.95
C LEU A 393 2.82 -12.66 -3.04
N ARG A 394 1.97 -13.59 -2.58
CA ARG A 394 0.84 -13.28 -1.70
C ARG A 394 1.25 -12.92 -0.27
N TYR A 395 2.37 -13.44 0.21
CA TYR A 395 2.78 -13.34 1.61
C TYR A 395 4.12 -12.62 1.84
N SER A 396 4.75 -12.10 0.77
CA SER A 396 5.91 -11.21 0.89
C SER A 396 5.47 -9.76 1.12
N ASP A 397 6.35 -8.96 1.72
CA ASP A 397 6.20 -7.51 1.68
C ASP A 397 6.70 -6.98 0.35
N LEU A 398 5.82 -6.28 -0.37
CA LEU A 398 6.10 -5.71 -1.68
C LEU A 398 5.99 -4.17 -1.61
N PRO A 399 7.09 -3.46 -1.31
CA PRO A 399 7.08 -1.99 -1.25
C PRO A 399 6.50 -1.37 -2.53
N GLY A 400 5.59 -0.40 -2.35
CA GLY A 400 4.89 0.28 -3.44
C GLY A 400 3.64 -0.45 -3.95
N PHE A 401 3.37 -1.68 -3.50
CA PHE A 401 2.20 -2.46 -3.92
C PHE A 401 1.08 -2.40 -2.90
N THR A 402 -0.15 -2.36 -3.40
CA THR A 402 -1.36 -2.48 -2.58
C THR A 402 -1.76 -3.94 -2.42
N GLN A 403 -2.57 -4.26 -1.41
CA GLN A 403 -2.96 -5.67 -1.17
C GLN A 403 -3.79 -6.25 -2.32
N GLN A 404 -4.58 -5.41 -3.01
CA GLN A 404 -5.32 -5.81 -4.20
C GLN A 404 -4.36 -6.13 -5.34
N PHE A 405 -3.47 -5.21 -5.69
CA PHE A 405 -2.53 -5.42 -6.78
C PHE A 405 -1.63 -6.64 -6.54
N GLN A 406 -1.10 -6.79 -5.32
CA GLN A 406 -0.32 -7.96 -4.92
C GLN A 406 -1.09 -9.27 -5.08
N ARG A 407 -2.40 -9.26 -4.78
CA ARG A 407 -3.29 -10.41 -4.97
C ARG A 407 -3.51 -10.72 -6.44
N ASP A 408 -3.69 -9.71 -7.29
CA ASP A 408 -3.86 -9.87 -8.72
C ASP A 408 -2.60 -10.47 -9.35
N LEU A 409 -1.43 -9.91 -9.01
CA LEU A 409 -0.11 -10.42 -9.42
C LEU A 409 0.08 -11.89 -9.01
N ALA A 410 -0.24 -12.23 -7.75
CA ALA A 410 -0.17 -13.60 -7.27
C ALA A 410 -1.15 -14.53 -7.99
N THR A 411 -2.33 -14.04 -8.39
CA THR A 411 -3.35 -14.80 -9.15
C THR A 411 -2.87 -15.13 -10.56
N LEU A 412 -2.27 -14.17 -11.27
CA LEU A 412 -1.69 -14.41 -12.60
C LEU A 412 -0.55 -15.45 -12.51
N VAL A 413 0.38 -15.29 -11.56
CA VAL A 413 1.45 -16.27 -11.34
C VAL A 413 0.89 -17.62 -10.87
N ARG A 414 -0.22 -17.66 -10.13
CA ARG A 414 -0.88 -18.92 -9.75
C ARG A 414 -1.41 -19.67 -10.96
N GLY A 415 -1.96 -18.95 -11.93
CA GLY A 415 -2.69 -19.50 -13.08
C GLY A 415 -1.88 -19.64 -14.36
N HIS A 416 -0.62 -19.18 -14.41
CA HIS A 416 0.17 -19.13 -15.65
C HIS A 416 0.48 -20.50 -16.32
N ARG A 417 0.22 -21.63 -15.66
CA ARG A 417 0.44 -22.97 -16.24
C ARG A 417 -0.38 -24.07 -15.59
N ARG A 418 -0.35 -25.26 -16.19
CA ARG A 418 -1.08 -26.47 -15.74
C ARG A 418 -2.59 -26.22 -15.71
N LYS A 419 -3.33 -27.07 -15.01
CA LYS A 419 -4.80 -27.01 -14.90
C LYS A 419 -5.26 -25.58 -14.55
N PHE A 420 -5.95 -24.95 -15.50
CA PHE A 420 -6.67 -23.71 -15.29
C PHE A 420 -8.02 -24.07 -14.66
N ALA A 421 -8.23 -23.68 -13.40
CA ALA A 421 -9.42 -24.05 -12.64
C ALA A 421 -9.99 -22.82 -11.93
N SER A 422 -11.31 -22.79 -11.77
CA SER A 422 -12.04 -21.75 -11.01
C SER A 422 -11.46 -21.51 -9.61
N ALA A 423 -10.88 -22.53 -8.98
CA ALA A 423 -10.19 -22.44 -7.68
C ALA A 423 -9.03 -21.44 -7.64
N ILE A 424 -8.46 -21.04 -8.80
CA ILE A 424 -7.45 -19.99 -8.89
C ILE A 424 -8.03 -18.62 -8.49
N PHE A 425 -9.33 -18.43 -8.74
CA PHE A 425 -10.04 -17.17 -8.58
C PHE A 425 -10.94 -17.13 -7.33
N GLU A 426 -10.83 -18.13 -6.45
CA GLU A 426 -11.62 -18.21 -5.22
C GLU A 426 -11.38 -16.99 -4.33
N GLY A 427 -12.46 -16.34 -3.90
CA GLY A 427 -12.42 -15.18 -3.01
C GLY A 427 -12.16 -13.84 -3.69
N LEU A 428 -12.22 -13.78 -5.03
CA LEU A 428 -12.18 -12.54 -5.81
C LEU A 428 -13.60 -12.10 -6.21
N ASP A 429 -13.77 -10.81 -6.53
CA ASP A 429 -15.05 -10.32 -7.02
C ASP A 429 -15.35 -10.79 -8.44
N PRO A 430 -16.63 -11.02 -8.79
CA PRO A 430 -17.01 -11.43 -10.13
C PRO A 430 -16.47 -10.55 -11.26
N GLU A 431 -16.36 -9.24 -11.04
CA GLU A 431 -15.82 -8.28 -12.02
C GLU A 431 -14.31 -8.48 -12.22
N ASP A 432 -13.55 -8.62 -11.14
CA ASP A 432 -12.13 -8.95 -11.15
C ASP A 432 -11.86 -10.32 -11.79
N ILE A 433 -12.74 -11.31 -11.58
CA ILE A 433 -12.56 -12.67 -12.13
C ILE A 433 -12.49 -12.62 -13.66
N ALA A 434 -13.38 -11.86 -14.33
CA ALA A 434 -13.38 -11.79 -15.79
C ALA A 434 -12.09 -11.16 -16.31
N ARG A 435 -11.70 -10.01 -15.73
CA ARG A 435 -10.47 -9.27 -16.05
C ARG A 435 -9.22 -10.13 -15.85
N LEU A 436 -9.08 -10.76 -14.68
CA LEU A 436 -7.93 -11.59 -14.34
C LEU A 436 -7.89 -12.91 -15.13
N ARG A 437 -9.05 -13.45 -15.54
CA ARG A 437 -9.11 -14.60 -16.45
C ARG A 437 -8.48 -14.27 -17.80
N TYR A 438 -8.82 -13.12 -18.40
CA TYR A 438 -8.23 -12.68 -19.67
C TYR A 438 -6.73 -12.44 -19.55
N LEU A 439 -6.29 -11.70 -18.54
CA LEU A 439 -4.86 -11.45 -18.30
C LEU A 439 -4.09 -12.76 -18.08
N CYS A 440 -4.67 -13.72 -17.36
CA CYS A 440 -4.03 -15.01 -17.14
C CYS A 440 -3.90 -15.82 -18.45
N VAL A 441 -4.90 -15.78 -19.35
CA VAL A 441 -4.78 -16.39 -20.69
C VAL A 441 -3.60 -15.79 -21.45
N LEU A 442 -3.41 -14.47 -21.40
CA LEU A 442 -2.27 -13.80 -22.05
C LEU A 442 -0.92 -14.24 -21.48
N VAL A 443 -0.77 -14.29 -20.15
CA VAL A 443 0.45 -14.80 -19.51
C VAL A 443 0.71 -16.25 -19.92
N ARG A 444 -0.32 -17.10 -19.93
CA ARG A 444 -0.21 -18.52 -20.29
C ARG A 444 0.31 -18.67 -21.72
N LEU A 445 -0.28 -17.96 -22.68
CA LEU A 445 0.17 -18.01 -24.08
C LEU A 445 1.60 -17.52 -24.24
N ALA A 446 1.96 -16.41 -23.59
CA ALA A 446 3.31 -15.88 -23.64
C ALA A 446 4.35 -16.86 -23.08
N VAL A 447 4.05 -17.50 -21.94
CA VAL A 447 4.92 -18.53 -21.34
C VAL A 447 5.08 -19.73 -22.27
N LEU A 448 4.01 -20.17 -22.94
CA LEU A 448 4.09 -21.32 -23.87
C LEU A 448 4.88 -20.99 -25.14
N ILE A 449 4.70 -19.80 -25.71
CA ILE A 449 5.45 -19.34 -26.89
C ILE A 449 6.95 -19.25 -26.55
N GLN A 450 7.30 -18.79 -25.35
CA GLN A 450 8.68 -18.65 -24.89
C GLN A 450 9.24 -19.88 -24.18
N HIS A 451 8.46 -20.96 -24.02
CA HIS A 451 8.87 -22.19 -23.35
C HIS A 451 10.19 -22.79 -23.86
N PRO A 452 10.55 -22.70 -25.16
CA PRO A 452 11.86 -23.15 -25.65
C PRO A 452 13.07 -22.38 -25.10
N ARG A 453 12.86 -21.21 -24.47
CA ARG A 453 13.90 -20.33 -23.92
C ARG A 453 14.96 -19.88 -24.94
N ASN A 454 14.55 -19.71 -26.19
CA ASN A 454 15.40 -19.16 -27.26
C ASN A 454 15.46 -17.63 -27.26
N MET A 455 14.63 -16.97 -26.43
CA MET A 455 14.52 -15.51 -26.30
C MET A 455 14.28 -14.82 -27.66
N GLU A 456 13.59 -15.51 -28.57
CA GLU A 456 13.17 -14.91 -29.82
C GLU A 456 12.14 -13.81 -29.55
N PRO A 457 12.17 -12.70 -30.32
CA PRO A 457 11.13 -11.69 -30.22
C PRO A 457 9.76 -12.31 -30.54
N PRO A 458 8.65 -11.70 -30.09
CA PRO A 458 7.32 -12.23 -30.36
C PRO A 458 7.11 -12.47 -31.85
N PRO A 459 6.62 -13.65 -32.25
CA PRO A 459 6.33 -13.91 -33.66
C PRO A 459 5.22 -12.96 -34.14
N ALA A 460 5.10 -12.78 -35.45
CA ALA A 460 4.08 -11.93 -36.06
C ALA A 460 2.68 -12.60 -36.03
N PHE A 461 2.26 -13.06 -34.85
CA PHE A 461 0.95 -13.65 -34.63
C PHE A 461 -0.13 -12.57 -34.55
N THR A 462 -1.36 -12.93 -34.93
CA THR A 462 -2.54 -12.11 -34.76
C THR A 462 -3.49 -12.73 -33.74
N LEU A 463 -4.06 -11.89 -32.89
CA LEU A 463 -5.07 -12.27 -31.90
C LEU A 463 -6.39 -11.57 -32.20
N THR A 464 -7.47 -12.35 -32.28
CA THR A 464 -8.83 -11.83 -32.33
C THR A 464 -9.60 -12.29 -31.11
N ALA A 465 -9.98 -11.33 -30.26
CA ALA A 465 -10.64 -11.57 -28.99
C ALA A 465 -12.17 -11.51 -29.09
N HIS A 466 -12.82 -12.45 -28.42
CA HIS A 466 -14.24 -12.46 -28.09
C HIS A 466 -14.41 -12.76 -26.59
N LYS A 467 -15.65 -12.70 -26.07
CA LYS A 467 -15.94 -12.89 -24.64
C LYS A 467 -15.39 -14.22 -24.07
N ASP A 468 -15.68 -15.33 -24.73
CA ASP A 468 -15.29 -16.67 -24.26
C ASP A 468 -14.49 -17.43 -25.34
N LYS A 469 -13.89 -16.68 -26.27
CA LYS A 469 -13.11 -17.23 -27.38
C LYS A 469 -11.94 -16.31 -27.72
N LEU A 470 -10.79 -16.90 -28.00
CA LEU A 470 -9.62 -16.23 -28.56
C LEU A 470 -9.16 -17.00 -29.80
N VAL A 471 -9.02 -16.29 -30.92
CA VAL A 471 -8.41 -16.83 -32.14
C VAL A 471 -6.96 -16.38 -32.18
N LEU A 472 -6.04 -17.33 -32.26
CA LEU A 472 -4.60 -17.12 -32.38
C LEU A 472 -4.13 -17.64 -33.73
N GLU A 473 -3.64 -16.75 -34.58
CA GLU A 473 -3.15 -17.09 -35.91
C GLU A 473 -1.65 -16.79 -36.02
N PHE A 474 -0.88 -17.80 -36.42
CA PHE A 474 0.56 -17.67 -36.67
C PHE A 474 0.84 -17.50 -38.16
N PRO A 475 2.01 -16.92 -38.54
CA PRO A 475 2.46 -16.94 -39.93
C PRO A 475 2.52 -18.37 -40.49
N SER A 476 2.12 -18.55 -41.75
CA SER A 476 2.15 -19.84 -42.42
C SER A 476 3.54 -20.50 -42.32
N GLY A 477 3.58 -21.78 -41.93
CA GLY A 477 4.80 -22.56 -41.73
C GLY A 477 5.51 -22.34 -40.38
N TRP A 478 5.10 -21.36 -39.56
CA TRP A 478 5.82 -21.07 -38.30
C TRP A 478 5.67 -22.20 -37.26
N LEU A 479 4.48 -22.80 -37.17
CA LEU A 479 4.19 -23.92 -36.27
C LEU A 479 4.73 -25.25 -36.79
N ASP A 480 4.87 -25.42 -38.10
CA ASP A 480 5.45 -26.63 -38.72
C ASP A 480 6.91 -26.84 -38.26
N ASP A 481 7.66 -25.75 -38.14
CA ASP A 481 9.03 -25.75 -37.63
C ASP A 481 9.11 -25.88 -36.09
N ARG A 482 7.97 -25.84 -35.38
CA ARG A 482 7.88 -25.82 -33.91
C ARG A 482 6.83 -26.82 -33.38
N PRO A 483 6.98 -28.13 -33.64
CA PRO A 483 5.99 -29.14 -33.28
C PRO A 483 5.74 -29.25 -31.77
N LEU A 484 6.74 -28.94 -30.93
CA LEU A 484 6.57 -28.94 -29.46
C LEU A 484 5.71 -27.75 -28.99
N THR A 485 5.91 -26.57 -29.57
CA THR A 485 5.07 -25.39 -29.27
C THR A 485 3.64 -25.62 -29.72
N LEU A 486 3.43 -26.25 -30.88
CA LEU A 486 2.10 -26.63 -31.34
C LEU A 486 1.42 -27.58 -30.33
N ALA A 487 2.10 -28.65 -29.92
CA ALA A 487 1.56 -29.60 -28.94
C ALA A 487 1.24 -28.93 -27.58
N ASP A 488 2.06 -27.99 -27.14
CA ASP A 488 1.81 -27.20 -25.93
C ASP A 488 0.55 -26.31 -26.07
N LEU A 489 0.36 -25.65 -27.21
CA LEU A 489 -0.83 -24.84 -27.51
C LEU A 489 -2.11 -25.69 -27.63
N GLU A 490 -2.00 -26.90 -28.18
CA GLU A 490 -3.13 -27.84 -28.22
C GLU A 490 -3.55 -28.31 -26.82
N ASN A 491 -2.57 -28.61 -25.96
CA ASN A 491 -2.85 -28.91 -24.55
C ASN A 491 -3.49 -27.71 -23.83
N GLU A 492 -3.06 -26.49 -24.17
CA GLU A 492 -3.62 -25.26 -23.63
C GLU A 492 -5.08 -25.06 -24.03
N ARG A 493 -5.41 -25.30 -25.30
CA ARG A 493 -6.80 -25.31 -25.80
C ARG A 493 -7.67 -26.24 -24.95
N ASP A 494 -7.19 -27.43 -24.63
CA ASP A 494 -7.93 -28.40 -23.81
C ASP A 494 -8.07 -27.97 -22.34
N TYR A 495 -7.09 -27.25 -21.78
CA TYR A 495 -7.19 -26.68 -20.44
C TYR A 495 -8.23 -25.56 -20.37
N LEU A 496 -8.22 -24.66 -21.36
CA LEU A 496 -9.14 -23.52 -21.43
C LEU A 496 -10.58 -23.96 -21.73
N ALA A 497 -10.76 -24.95 -22.61
CA ALA A 497 -12.08 -25.49 -22.94
C ALA A 497 -12.81 -26.08 -21.72
N LYS A 498 -12.07 -26.66 -20.76
CA LYS A 498 -12.63 -27.16 -19.50
C LYS A 498 -13.15 -26.06 -18.58
N GLN A 499 -12.86 -24.80 -18.88
CA GLN A 499 -13.31 -23.62 -18.14
C GLN A 499 -14.12 -22.69 -19.06
N ASP A 500 -14.85 -23.26 -20.04
CA ASP A 500 -15.72 -22.53 -20.95
C ASP A 500 -15.02 -21.39 -21.71
N PHE A 501 -13.74 -21.56 -22.05
CA PHE A 501 -12.97 -20.63 -22.88
C PHE A 501 -12.40 -21.35 -24.10
N VAL A 502 -12.71 -20.88 -25.30
CA VAL A 502 -12.28 -21.51 -26.55
C VAL A 502 -11.00 -20.84 -27.05
N LEU A 503 -9.92 -21.62 -27.19
CA LEU A 503 -8.73 -21.20 -27.93
C LEU A 503 -8.77 -21.84 -29.32
N GLU A 504 -8.90 -21.01 -30.35
CA GLU A 504 -8.84 -21.44 -31.75
C GLU A 504 -7.44 -21.13 -32.30
N LEU A 505 -6.78 -22.13 -32.87
CA LEU A 505 -5.44 -22.02 -33.46
C LEU A 505 -5.58 -22.06 -34.98
N ASN A 506 -5.15 -20.99 -35.65
CA ASN A 506 -5.13 -20.87 -37.11
C ASN A 506 -3.68 -20.71 -37.61
N GLY A 507 -3.37 -21.20 -38.81
CA GLY A 507 -2.03 -21.09 -39.40
C GLY A 507 -1.09 -22.28 -39.15
N GLY A 508 -1.59 -23.50 -39.41
CA GLY A 508 -0.75 -24.66 -39.71
C GLY A 508 -0.63 -24.89 -41.22
#